data_AF-A0A3C0J7X7-F1
#
_entry.id   AF-A0A3C0J7X7-F1
#
_cell.length_a   1.000
_cell.length_b   1.000
_cell.length_c   1.000
_cell.angle_alpha   90.00
_cell.angle_beta   90.00
_cell.angle_gamma   90.00
#
_symmetry.space_group_name_H-M   'P 1'
#
loop_
_entity.id
_entity.type
_entity.pdbx_description
1 polymer ?
#
loop_
_entity_poly.entity_id
_entity_poly.type
_entity_poly.pdbx_seq_one_letter_code
_entity_poly.pdbx_strand_id
1 'polypeptide(L)'
;MKVEAINRKEDINMKKKCLIIGLLVVVMITILVIVLKFGLKKEKPITDIKVNGNEIELDINRKFFLYDEDPLETEKEKIEPLKEVEVVIKGKGNCNNNKFEGEVKVEGFELGGNFQSFNISREENGYEMTCMSVNLQNEEAVDGPLYYYWITISDDFKLIHIWITEYGKNESDDYHWVMNSGY
;
A
#
# COMPACT_ATOMS: atom_id res chain seq x y z
N MET A 1 -43.69 42.26 46.25
CA MET A 1 -43.22 42.74 44.93
C MET A 1 -41.74 42.43 44.61
N LYS A 2 -40.76 42.56 45.53
CA LYS A 2 -39.34 42.25 45.20
C LYS A 2 -39.01 40.76 45.04
N VAL A 3 -39.66 39.86 45.78
CA VAL A 3 -39.34 38.42 45.80
C VAL A 3 -39.80 37.69 44.53
N GLU A 4 -41.00 37.97 44.01
CA GLU A 4 -41.48 37.38 42.75
C GLU A 4 -40.64 37.77 41.52
N ALA A 5 -40.12 39.00 41.50
CA ALA A 5 -39.27 39.48 40.42
C ALA A 5 -37.88 38.80 40.41
N ILE A 6 -37.37 38.42 41.59
CA ILE A 6 -36.11 37.68 41.75
C ILE A 6 -36.30 36.23 41.29
N ASN A 7 -37.37 35.55 41.74
CA ASN A 7 -37.67 34.17 41.36
C ASN A 7 -37.91 34.01 39.84
N ARG A 8 -38.59 34.97 39.19
CA ARG A 8 -38.74 34.96 37.71
C ARG A 8 -37.42 35.14 36.98
N LYS A 9 -36.49 35.97 37.49
CA LYS A 9 -35.17 36.17 36.89
C LYS A 9 -34.31 34.91 36.99
N GLU A 10 -34.34 34.22 38.13
CA GLU A 10 -33.61 32.95 38.30
C GLU A 10 -34.16 31.84 37.41
N ASP A 11 -35.48 31.72 37.28
CA ASP A 11 -36.12 30.69 36.45
C ASP A 11 -35.81 30.88 34.94
N ILE A 12 -35.77 32.13 34.46
CA ILE A 12 -35.34 32.45 33.09
C ILE A 12 -33.85 32.12 32.89
N ASN A 13 -33.01 32.38 33.89
CA ASN A 13 -31.58 32.13 33.80
C ASN A 13 -31.27 30.61 33.80
N MET A 14 -32.02 29.82 34.59
CA MET A 14 -31.94 28.35 34.59
C MET A 14 -32.40 27.75 33.26
N LYS A 15 -33.50 28.26 32.69
CA LYS A 15 -33.98 27.83 31.36
C LYS A 15 -32.96 28.11 30.25
N LYS A 16 -32.31 29.29 30.26
CA LYS A 16 -31.24 29.61 29.32
C LYS A 16 -30.02 28.70 29.46
N LYS A 17 -29.59 28.40 30.70
CA LYS A 17 -28.47 27.48 30.96
C LYS A 17 -28.77 26.05 30.49
N CYS A 18 -29.97 25.53 30.74
CA CYS A 18 -30.38 24.21 30.25
C CYS A 18 -30.40 24.14 28.72
N LEU A 19 -30.84 25.21 28.06
CA LEU A 19 -30.89 25.29 26.60
C LEU A 19 -29.49 25.30 25.98
N ILE A 20 -28.54 25.99 26.61
CA ILE A 20 -27.13 26.02 26.19
C ILE A 20 -26.47 24.63 26.38
N ILE A 21 -26.72 23.97 27.52
CA ILE A 21 -26.18 22.63 27.79
C ILE A 21 -26.75 21.62 26.78
N GLY A 22 -28.06 21.67 26.51
CA GLY A 22 -28.69 20.82 25.51
C GLY A 22 -28.09 21.00 24.12
N LEU A 23 -27.82 22.24 23.72
CA LEU A 23 -27.19 22.55 22.42
C LEU A 23 -25.77 21.98 22.34
N LEU A 24 -24.97 22.11 23.41
CA LEU A 24 -23.60 21.59 23.47
C LEU A 24 -23.56 20.07 23.32
N VAL A 25 -24.48 19.35 23.97
CA VAL A 25 -24.56 17.88 23.87
C VAL A 25 -24.90 17.45 22.45
N VAL A 26 -25.85 18.14 21.78
CA VAL A 26 -26.21 17.83 20.39
C VAL A 26 -25.02 18.02 19.45
N VAL A 27 -24.26 19.11 19.60
CA VAL A 27 -23.06 19.38 18.79
C VAL A 27 -21.99 18.31 18.98
N MET A 28 -21.73 17.88 20.21
CA MET A 28 -20.78 16.81 20.50
C MET A 28 -21.18 15.49 19.83
N ILE A 29 -22.48 15.14 19.86
CA ILE A 29 -22.99 13.92 19.22
C ILE A 29 -22.87 14.03 17.69
N THR A 30 -23.20 15.17 17.08
CA THR A 30 -23.05 15.32 15.62
C THR A 30 -21.59 15.25 15.18
N ILE A 31 -20.66 15.86 15.92
CA ILE A 31 -19.22 15.73 15.63
C ILE A 31 -18.80 14.26 15.75
N LEU A 32 -19.21 13.56 16.81
CA LEU A 32 -18.89 12.14 17.00
C LEU A 32 -19.43 11.28 15.85
N VAL A 33 -20.68 11.51 15.41
CA VAL A 33 -21.30 10.79 14.28
C VAL A 33 -20.60 11.10 12.96
N ILE A 34 -20.19 12.35 12.74
CA ILE A 34 -19.40 12.75 11.55
C ILE A 34 -18.03 12.06 11.61
N VAL A 35 -17.32 12.09 12.74
CA VAL A 35 -16.03 11.42 12.92
C VAL A 35 -16.16 9.90 12.75
N LEU A 36 -17.24 9.27 13.23
CA LEU A 36 -17.49 7.84 13.01
C LEU A 36 -17.82 7.52 11.54
N LYS A 37 -18.57 8.39 10.84
CA LYS A 37 -18.91 8.21 9.43
C LYS A 37 -17.75 8.50 8.47
N PHE A 38 -16.89 9.47 8.79
CA PHE A 38 -15.80 9.92 7.93
C PHE A 38 -14.41 9.39 8.36
N GLY A 39 -14.21 9.09 9.65
CA GLY A 39 -12.95 8.58 10.20
C GLY A 39 -12.76 7.08 10.00
N LEU A 40 -13.84 6.33 9.81
CA LEU A 40 -13.77 4.96 9.30
C LEU A 40 -13.78 5.02 7.77
N LYS A 41 -12.68 5.49 7.16
CA LYS A 41 -12.28 4.95 5.86
C LYS A 41 -12.12 3.45 6.07
N LYS A 42 -13.18 2.67 5.88
CA LYS A 42 -13.04 1.23 5.72
C LYS A 42 -12.12 1.07 4.52
N GLU A 43 -10.87 0.70 4.79
CA GLU A 43 -9.98 0.21 3.75
C GLU A 43 -10.80 -0.82 2.98
N LYS A 44 -10.94 -0.61 1.66
CA LYS A 44 -11.62 -1.59 0.82
C LYS A 44 -10.94 -2.93 1.08
N PRO A 45 -11.72 -4.03 1.21
CA PRO A 45 -11.11 -5.35 1.32
C PRO A 45 -10.14 -5.52 0.15
N ILE A 46 -8.94 -6.01 0.45
CA ILE A 46 -7.90 -6.28 -0.54
C ILE A 46 -8.39 -7.49 -1.33
N THR A 47 -9.05 -7.23 -2.45
CA THR A 47 -9.62 -8.26 -3.33
C THR A 47 -8.58 -8.88 -4.24
N ASP A 48 -7.43 -8.23 -4.35
CA ASP A 48 -6.40 -8.47 -5.35
C ASP A 48 -5.44 -9.58 -4.88
N ILE A 49 -5.54 -10.04 -3.62
CA ILE A 49 -4.70 -11.08 -3.02
C ILE A 49 -5.57 -12.06 -2.26
N LYS A 50 -5.38 -13.36 -2.50
CA LYS A 50 -6.02 -14.44 -1.74
C LYS A 50 -4.98 -15.45 -1.29
N VAL A 51 -5.08 -15.91 -0.05
CA VAL A 51 -4.19 -16.92 0.51
C VAL A 51 -5.02 -18.10 1.03
N ASN A 52 -4.57 -19.31 0.70
CA ASN A 52 -5.16 -20.56 1.18
C ASN A 52 -4.05 -21.57 1.52
N GLY A 53 -3.68 -21.63 2.80
CA GLY A 53 -2.54 -22.44 3.24
C GLY A 53 -1.24 -21.95 2.61
N ASN A 54 -0.61 -22.80 1.79
CA ASN A 54 0.63 -22.49 1.07
C ASN A 54 0.39 -21.84 -0.30
N GLU A 55 -0.85 -21.76 -0.75
CA GLU A 55 -1.21 -21.18 -2.04
C GLU A 55 -1.55 -19.70 -1.89
N ILE A 56 -1.08 -18.90 -2.85
CA ILE A 56 -1.37 -17.47 -2.95
C ILE A 56 -1.79 -17.14 -4.39
N GLU A 57 -2.88 -16.41 -4.55
CA GLU A 57 -3.39 -15.93 -5.84
C GLU A 57 -3.32 -14.40 -5.84
N LEU A 58 -2.67 -13.85 -6.87
CA LEU A 58 -2.48 -12.41 -7.07
C LEU A 58 -3.22 -11.97 -8.33
N ASP A 59 -4.00 -10.89 -8.24
CA ASP A 59 -4.68 -10.20 -9.36
C ASP A 59 -4.57 -8.69 -9.15
N ILE A 60 -3.33 -8.22 -9.03
CA ILE A 60 -3.01 -6.81 -8.81
C ILE A 60 -2.89 -6.14 -10.18
N ASN A 61 -3.71 -5.13 -10.41
CA ASN A 61 -3.57 -4.20 -11.52
C ASN A 61 -3.93 -2.81 -11.01
N ARG A 62 -2.90 -2.01 -10.67
CA ARG A 62 -3.07 -0.65 -10.15
C ARG A 62 -1.77 0.15 -10.22
N LYS A 63 -1.89 1.43 -9.92
CA LYS A 63 -0.75 2.36 -9.87
C LYS A 63 0.03 2.25 -8.58
N PHE A 64 1.35 2.36 -8.72
CA PHE A 64 2.34 2.43 -7.66
C PHE A 64 3.16 3.72 -7.84
N PHE A 65 3.96 4.10 -6.85
CA PHE A 65 4.88 5.22 -6.89
C PHE A 65 6.31 4.74 -7.11
N LEU A 66 7.02 5.40 -8.04
CA LEU A 66 8.42 5.13 -8.35
C LEU A 66 9.34 6.10 -7.59
N TYR A 67 10.42 5.57 -7.02
CA TYR A 67 11.50 6.30 -6.37
C TYR A 67 12.86 5.84 -6.90
N ASP A 68 13.84 6.74 -6.89
CA ASP A 68 15.26 6.52 -7.19
C ASP A 68 16.09 6.21 -5.95
N GLU A 69 15.59 6.55 -4.76
CA GLU A 69 16.18 6.21 -3.47
C GLU A 69 15.22 5.36 -2.65
N ASP A 70 15.72 4.58 -1.67
CA ASP A 70 14.88 3.79 -0.77
C ASP A 70 14.01 4.71 0.11
N PRO A 71 12.69 4.76 -0.12
CA PRO A 71 11.80 5.63 0.65
C PRO A 71 11.56 5.13 2.09
N LEU A 72 12.04 3.94 2.44
CA LEU A 72 11.94 3.37 3.79
C LEU A 72 13.18 3.66 4.66
N GLU A 73 14.21 4.27 4.09
CA GLU A 73 15.44 4.60 4.82
C GLU A 73 15.17 5.69 5.87
N THR A 74 15.19 5.32 7.14
CA THR A 74 14.71 6.14 8.27
C THR A 74 15.53 7.39 8.57
N GLU A 75 16.71 7.54 7.96
CA GLU A 75 17.61 8.67 8.21
C GLU A 75 17.42 9.84 7.23
N LYS A 76 16.65 9.66 6.15
CA LYS A 76 16.45 10.67 5.10
C LYS A 76 15.17 11.48 5.33
N GLU A 77 15.17 12.75 4.87
CA GLU A 77 13.95 13.55 4.78
C GLU A 77 12.92 12.84 3.88
N LYS A 78 11.62 13.17 4.04
CA LYS A 78 10.53 12.57 3.24
C LYS A 78 10.86 12.66 1.75
N ILE A 79 11.17 11.51 1.14
CA ILE A 79 11.49 11.41 -0.29
C ILE A 79 10.18 11.51 -1.09
N GLU A 80 10.12 12.44 -2.03
CA GLU A 80 8.97 12.57 -2.93
C GLU A 80 9.08 11.54 -4.08
N PRO A 81 7.97 10.91 -4.48
CA PRO A 81 7.98 9.98 -5.60
C PRO A 81 8.25 10.71 -6.92
N LEU A 82 9.01 10.09 -7.81
CA LEU A 82 9.31 10.61 -9.15
C LEU A 82 8.05 10.68 -10.01
N LYS A 83 7.25 9.59 -10.02
CA LYS A 83 5.99 9.48 -10.77
C LYS A 83 5.17 8.28 -10.29
N GLU A 84 3.91 8.22 -10.75
CA GLU A 84 3.12 6.99 -10.71
C GLU A 84 3.49 6.07 -11.89
N VAL A 85 3.49 4.76 -11.66
CA VAL A 85 3.70 3.71 -12.67
C VAL A 85 2.64 2.62 -12.54
N GLU A 86 2.18 2.07 -13.67
CA GLU A 86 1.28 0.91 -13.67
C GLU A 86 2.04 -0.38 -13.32
N VAL A 87 1.48 -1.15 -12.38
CA VAL A 87 2.01 -2.46 -11.96
C VAL A 87 0.94 -3.53 -12.15
N VAL A 88 1.32 -4.60 -12.82
CA VAL A 88 0.50 -5.80 -12.99
C VAL A 88 1.22 -6.98 -12.35
N ILE A 89 0.57 -7.64 -11.38
CA ILE A 89 1.01 -8.93 -10.83
C ILE A 89 -0.21 -9.86 -10.87
N LYS A 90 -0.19 -10.84 -11.77
CA LYS A 90 -1.30 -11.75 -11.99
C LYS A 90 -0.82 -13.19 -12.03
N GLY A 91 -1.26 -14.03 -11.11
CA GLY A 91 -0.82 -15.42 -11.10
C GLY A 91 -1.12 -16.18 -9.82
N LYS A 92 -0.55 -17.37 -9.73
CA LYS A 92 -0.68 -18.28 -8.59
C LYS A 92 0.68 -18.76 -8.14
N GLY A 93 0.90 -18.68 -6.84
CA GLY A 93 2.09 -19.12 -6.14
C GLY A 93 1.82 -20.26 -5.19
N ASN A 94 2.84 -21.10 -4.97
CA ASN A 94 2.84 -22.09 -3.90
C ASN A 94 4.16 -21.99 -3.12
N CYS A 95 4.08 -21.55 -1.87
CA CYS A 95 5.23 -21.31 -1.01
C CYS A 95 5.92 -22.60 -0.53
N ASN A 96 5.33 -23.78 -0.76
CA ASN A 96 5.93 -25.06 -0.37
C ASN A 96 6.88 -25.61 -1.44
N ASN A 97 6.66 -25.27 -2.70
CA ASN A 97 7.53 -25.67 -3.82
C ASN A 97 8.26 -24.47 -4.46
N ASN A 98 8.15 -23.30 -3.82
CA ASN A 98 8.75 -22.04 -4.23
C ASN A 98 8.40 -21.60 -5.65
N LYS A 99 7.24 -21.97 -6.19
CA LYS A 99 6.89 -21.67 -7.59
C LYS A 99 5.75 -20.67 -7.68
N PHE A 100 5.92 -19.66 -8.53
CA PHE A 100 4.86 -18.77 -8.97
C PHE A 100 4.71 -18.81 -10.49
N GLU A 101 3.48 -19.06 -10.95
CA GLU A 101 3.09 -19.09 -12.35
C GLU A 101 2.19 -17.89 -12.63
N GLY A 102 2.65 -17.01 -13.51
CA GLY A 102 1.93 -15.78 -13.81
C GLY A 102 2.76 -14.74 -14.53
N GLU A 103 2.29 -13.51 -14.44
CA GLU A 103 2.85 -12.34 -15.09
C GLU A 103 3.17 -11.28 -14.04
N VAL A 104 4.36 -10.67 -14.15
CA VAL A 104 4.71 -9.44 -13.45
C VAL A 104 5.18 -8.42 -14.48
N LYS A 105 4.60 -7.22 -14.46
CA LYS A 105 4.98 -6.09 -15.30
C LYS A 105 5.00 -4.82 -14.49
N VAL A 106 6.03 -4.01 -14.71
CA VAL A 106 6.13 -2.65 -14.19
C VAL A 106 6.36 -1.70 -15.37
N GLU A 107 5.51 -0.69 -15.50
CA GLU A 107 5.58 0.30 -16.58
C GLU A 107 6.97 0.95 -16.68
N GLY A 108 7.62 0.79 -17.83
CA GLY A 108 8.94 1.37 -18.12
C GLY A 108 10.13 0.51 -17.69
N PHE A 109 9.90 -0.67 -17.12
CA PHE A 109 10.97 -1.59 -16.68
C PHE A 109 10.77 -2.97 -17.30
N GLU A 110 11.08 -3.14 -18.58
CA GLU A 110 10.84 -4.43 -19.24
C GLU A 110 11.74 -5.54 -18.69
N LEU A 111 11.13 -6.65 -18.27
CA LEU A 111 11.86 -7.86 -17.93
C LEU A 111 12.60 -8.36 -19.18
N GLY A 112 13.91 -8.47 -19.06
CA GLY A 112 14.76 -8.89 -20.16
C GLY A 112 15.00 -10.38 -20.33
N GLY A 113 14.91 -10.81 -21.57
CA GLY A 113 15.10 -12.20 -21.98
C GLY A 113 14.00 -13.15 -21.51
N ASN A 114 14.18 -14.46 -21.70
CA ASN A 114 13.21 -15.49 -21.32
C ASN A 114 13.24 -15.73 -19.81
N PHE A 115 12.81 -14.75 -19.02
CA PHE A 115 12.47 -14.99 -17.61
C PHE A 115 11.35 -16.02 -17.53
N GLN A 116 11.69 -17.24 -17.09
CA GLN A 116 10.78 -18.39 -17.22
C GLN A 116 9.78 -18.51 -16.06
N SER A 117 10.07 -17.90 -14.91
CA SER A 117 9.22 -18.01 -13.73
C SER A 117 9.65 -17.07 -12.61
N PHE A 118 8.77 -16.92 -11.63
CA PHE A 118 9.09 -16.33 -10.34
C PHE A 118 9.16 -17.42 -9.28
N ASN A 119 10.09 -17.29 -8.35
CA ASN A 119 9.99 -18.01 -7.09
C ASN A 119 9.12 -17.22 -6.12
N ILE A 120 8.42 -17.93 -5.23
CA ILE A 120 7.66 -17.32 -4.14
C ILE A 120 7.87 -18.06 -2.84
N SER A 121 8.19 -17.36 -1.77
CA SER A 121 8.39 -17.92 -0.44
C SER A 121 7.57 -17.17 0.62
N ARG A 122 7.32 -17.87 1.73
CA ARG A 122 6.77 -17.27 2.94
C ARG A 122 7.93 -16.79 3.81
N GLU A 123 7.94 -15.50 4.10
CA GLU A 123 8.90 -14.86 5.00
C GLU A 123 8.30 -14.62 6.40
N GLU A 124 9.08 -14.13 7.36
CA GLU A 124 8.60 -13.85 8.72
C GLU A 124 7.42 -12.87 8.76
N ASN A 125 7.46 -11.83 7.91
CA ASN A 125 6.50 -10.71 7.92
C ASN A 125 5.71 -10.56 6.62
N GLY A 126 5.74 -11.58 5.75
CA GLY A 126 5.02 -11.53 4.48
C GLY A 126 5.44 -12.59 3.48
N TYR A 127 5.45 -12.20 2.22
CA TYR A 127 5.81 -13.04 1.09
C TYR A 127 6.89 -12.35 0.29
N GLU A 128 7.80 -13.14 -0.24
CA GLU A 128 8.84 -12.67 -1.14
C GLU A 128 8.69 -13.37 -2.49
N MET A 129 8.82 -12.61 -3.57
CA MET A 129 8.92 -13.13 -4.92
C MET A 129 10.16 -12.62 -5.61
N THR A 130 10.90 -13.51 -6.26
CA THR A 130 12.10 -13.18 -7.01
C THR A 130 12.03 -13.70 -8.42
N CYS A 131 12.50 -12.89 -9.37
CA CYS A 131 12.59 -13.32 -10.77
C CYS A 131 13.72 -14.37 -10.93
N MET A 132 13.42 -15.51 -11.54
CA MET A 132 14.46 -16.50 -11.87
C MET A 132 15.04 -16.23 -13.27
N SER A 133 16.32 -15.84 -13.32
CA SER A 133 17.08 -15.72 -14.57
C SER A 133 17.20 -17.07 -15.28
N VAL A 134 17.03 -17.08 -16.60
CA VAL A 134 17.38 -18.24 -17.43
C VAL A 134 18.42 -17.85 -18.47
N ASN A 135 19.24 -18.84 -18.81
CA ASN A 135 20.42 -18.76 -19.65
C ASN A 135 20.26 -17.83 -20.88
N LEU A 136 20.88 -16.65 -20.82
CA LEU A 136 20.90 -15.64 -21.90
C LEU A 136 21.67 -16.09 -23.16
N GLN A 137 22.24 -17.30 -23.17
CA GLN A 137 23.14 -17.76 -24.22
C GLN A 137 22.47 -18.03 -25.59
N ASN A 138 21.13 -18.00 -25.69
CA ASN A 138 20.40 -18.43 -26.89
C ASN A 138 19.37 -17.41 -27.44
N GLU A 139 19.48 -16.13 -27.10
CA GLU A 139 18.49 -15.13 -27.52
C GLU A 139 18.99 -14.13 -28.57
N GLU A 140 18.05 -13.69 -29.41
CA GLU A 140 18.17 -12.48 -30.22
C GLU A 140 18.32 -11.29 -29.27
N ALA A 141 19.24 -10.37 -29.59
CA ALA A 141 19.47 -9.18 -28.76
C ALA A 141 18.16 -8.38 -28.61
N VAL A 142 17.68 -8.24 -27.38
CA VAL A 142 16.62 -7.28 -27.05
C VAL A 142 17.26 -5.90 -27.03
N ASP A 143 16.75 -4.97 -27.84
CA ASP A 143 17.21 -3.57 -27.82
C ASP A 143 16.74 -2.91 -26.51
N GLY A 144 17.68 -2.59 -25.62
CA GLY A 144 17.42 -1.83 -24.39
C GLY A 144 17.95 -2.51 -23.11
N PRO A 145 17.88 -1.82 -21.96
CA PRO A 145 18.23 -2.39 -20.67
C PRO A 145 17.24 -3.49 -20.28
N LEU A 146 17.75 -4.52 -19.61
CA LEU A 146 16.99 -5.65 -19.09
C LEU A 146 16.91 -5.54 -17.58
N TYR A 147 15.76 -5.84 -16.96
CA TYR A 147 15.59 -5.67 -15.52
C TYR A 147 15.30 -6.97 -14.75
N TYR A 148 15.65 -6.98 -13.47
CA TYR A 148 15.29 -7.98 -12.47
C TYR A 148 14.34 -7.39 -11.44
N TYR A 149 13.41 -8.21 -10.94
CA TYR A 149 12.50 -7.82 -9.88
C TYR A 149 12.71 -8.65 -8.61
N TRP A 150 12.70 -7.97 -7.48
CA TRP A 150 12.47 -8.51 -6.15
C TRP A 150 11.18 -7.90 -5.61
N ILE A 151 10.24 -8.71 -5.13
CA ILE A 151 8.92 -8.23 -4.71
C ILE A 151 8.67 -8.71 -3.28
N THR A 152 8.35 -7.79 -2.39
CA THR A 152 7.99 -8.08 -1.01
C THR A 152 6.55 -7.64 -0.76
N ILE A 153 5.74 -8.53 -0.19
CA ILE A 153 4.33 -8.29 0.13
C ILE A 153 4.16 -8.49 1.63
N SER A 154 3.68 -7.49 2.37
CA SER A 154 3.43 -7.63 3.81
C SER A 154 2.29 -8.60 4.11
N ASP A 155 2.29 -9.16 5.32
CA ASP A 155 1.27 -10.10 5.78
C ASP A 155 -0.15 -9.53 5.87
N ASP A 156 -0.27 -8.21 6.10
CA ASP A 156 -1.54 -7.51 6.05
C ASP A 156 -1.94 -7.08 4.63
N PHE A 157 -1.11 -7.41 3.64
CA PHE A 157 -1.26 -7.11 2.21
C PHE A 157 -1.34 -5.60 1.89
N LYS A 158 -1.01 -4.74 2.85
CA LYS A 158 -1.06 -3.29 2.70
C LYS A 158 0.16 -2.74 2.01
N LEU A 159 1.31 -3.39 2.16
CA LEU A 159 2.57 -2.99 1.59
C LEU A 159 2.99 -3.99 0.51
N ILE A 160 3.17 -3.48 -0.70
CA ILE A 160 3.76 -4.20 -1.81
C ILE A 160 4.91 -3.35 -2.29
N HIS A 161 6.09 -3.94 -2.25
CA HIS A 161 7.35 -3.31 -2.56
C HIS A 161 8.02 -4.08 -3.70
N ILE A 162 8.44 -3.38 -4.75
CA ILE A 162 9.21 -3.96 -5.85
C ILE A 162 10.55 -3.25 -5.94
N TRP A 163 11.64 -4.00 -5.82
CA TRP A 163 12.99 -3.56 -6.12
C TRP A 163 13.33 -3.97 -7.54
N ILE A 164 13.78 -3.02 -8.34
CA ILE A 164 14.10 -3.23 -9.75
C ILE A 164 15.56 -2.85 -9.98
N THR A 165 16.32 -3.73 -10.61
CA THR A 165 17.73 -3.47 -10.95
C THR A 165 18.03 -3.91 -12.37
N GLU A 166 18.93 -3.21 -13.06
CA GLU A 166 19.34 -3.54 -14.42
C GLU A 166 20.27 -4.77 -14.43
N TYR A 167 20.07 -5.68 -15.37
CA TYR A 167 20.91 -6.87 -15.54
C TYR A 167 22.37 -6.47 -15.73
N GLY A 168 23.25 -7.03 -14.91
CA GLY A 168 24.69 -6.79 -14.99
C GLY A 168 25.17 -5.55 -14.23
N LYS A 169 24.26 -4.78 -13.63
CA LYS A 169 24.56 -3.73 -12.66
C LYS A 169 24.08 -4.18 -11.30
N ASN A 170 25.01 -4.43 -10.38
CA ASN A 170 24.71 -4.90 -9.02
C ASN A 170 25.13 -3.87 -7.95
N GLU A 171 25.29 -2.61 -8.31
CA GLU A 171 25.65 -1.54 -7.37
C GLU A 171 24.39 -1.03 -6.65
N SER A 172 24.49 -0.72 -5.35
CA SER A 172 23.35 -0.28 -4.49
C SER A 172 22.66 0.98 -4.97
N ASP A 173 23.30 1.74 -5.85
CA ASP A 173 22.85 3.04 -6.30
C ASP A 173 22.07 2.94 -7.64
N ASP A 174 21.96 1.74 -8.21
CA ASP A 174 21.27 1.47 -9.49
C ASP A 174 19.87 0.84 -9.30
N TYR A 175 19.30 0.93 -8.10
CA TYR A 175 17.99 0.36 -7.79
C TYR A 175 16.85 1.37 -8.00
N HIS A 176 15.74 0.88 -8.55
CA HIS A 176 14.48 1.59 -8.56
C HIS A 176 13.50 0.94 -7.57
N TRP A 177 12.80 1.79 -6.82
CA TRP A 177 11.88 1.37 -5.77
C TRP A 177 10.45 1.68 -6.21
N VAL A 178 9.57 0.68 -6.22
CA VAL A 178 8.16 0.84 -6.63
C VAL A 178 7.24 0.37 -5.52
N MET A 179 6.36 1.25 -5.05
CA MET A 179 5.51 1.01 -3.86
C MET A 179 4.03 1.37 -4.07
N ASN A 180 3.13 0.57 -3.51
CA ASN A 180 1.68 0.80 -3.66
C ASN A 180 1.11 1.92 -2.77
N SER A 181 1.91 2.48 -1.87
CA SER A 181 1.56 3.61 -1.02
C SER A 181 2.68 4.64 -1.03
N GLY A 182 2.34 5.92 -1.10
CA GLY A 182 3.32 6.99 -0.94
C GLY A 182 3.67 7.16 0.55
N TYR A 183 4.96 7.10 0.88
CA TYR A 183 5.49 7.37 2.23
C TYR A 183 5.72 8.87 2.48
#